data_AF-A0A7S2MHF6-F1
#
_entry.id   AF-A0A7S2MHF6-F1
#
_cell.length_a   1.000
_cell.length_b   1.000
_cell.length_c   1.000
_cell.angle_alpha   90.00
_cell.angle_beta   90.00
_cell.angle_gamma   90.00
#
_symmetry.space_group_name_H-M   'P 1'
#
loop_
_entity.id
_entity.type
_entity.pdbx_description
1 polymer ?
#
loop_
_entity_poly.entity_id
_entity_poly.type
_entity_poly.pdbx_seq_one_letter_code
_entity_poly.pdbx_strand_id
1 'polypeptide(L)'
;TNRPEDPCGPIEVHPLEFAGEGVEAKLRRLRGALGELGAQATLISALDQIAWLFNLRGSDIECNPVFFAYAAISEDSAVLFVRPVGEGKAGLGDAAAAHLRAAGVAVRPYGAFFAEAPAVVAGRRTLLDLPTCSLAVLALVPQELRVVGASPAEDLKAAKNQAEIEGLRRASQRDSAALCEFFASLEERLAGGGAAGEITEVGAAE
;
A
#
# COMPACT_ATOMS: atom_id res chain seq x y z
N THR A 1 -22.37 -5.00 20.54
CA THR A 1 -21.54 -4.14 21.42
C THR A 1 -20.08 -4.60 21.50
N ASN A 2 -19.73 -5.87 21.18
CA ASN A 2 -18.34 -6.34 21.15
C ASN A 2 -17.75 -6.43 19.72
N ARG A 3 -17.88 -5.38 18.91
CA ARG A 3 -17.15 -5.34 17.63
C ARG A 3 -15.68 -5.03 17.97
N PRO A 4 -14.70 -5.81 17.47
CA PRO A 4 -13.28 -5.48 17.63
C PRO A 4 -13.00 -4.10 17.05
N GLU A 5 -12.06 -3.37 17.66
CA GLU A 5 -11.58 -2.16 17.03
C GLU A 5 -10.89 -2.50 15.70
N ASP A 6 -11.04 -1.62 14.71
CA ASP A 6 -10.31 -1.80 13.46
C ASP A 6 -8.79 -1.69 13.76
N PRO A 7 -7.95 -2.57 13.17
CA PRO A 7 -6.50 -2.47 13.28
C PRO A 7 -6.00 -1.05 13.02
N CYS A 8 -4.98 -0.66 13.76
CA CYS A 8 -4.52 0.71 13.82
C CYS A 8 -3.03 0.76 14.12
N GLY A 9 -2.22 0.45 13.11
CA GLY A 9 -0.77 0.45 13.17
C GLY A 9 -0.14 1.81 12.89
N PRO A 10 1.13 2.02 13.28
CA PRO A 10 1.89 3.20 12.87
C PRO A 10 2.09 3.20 11.35
N ILE A 11 1.96 4.38 10.73
CA ILE A 11 2.24 4.57 9.31
C ILE A 11 3.58 5.29 9.18
N GLU A 12 4.52 4.65 8.49
CA GLU A 12 5.89 5.09 8.36
C GLU A 12 6.25 5.37 6.89
N VAL A 13 7.19 6.29 6.69
CA VAL A 13 7.72 6.60 5.37
C VAL A 13 8.61 5.46 4.92
N HIS A 14 8.36 4.93 3.72
CA HIS A 14 9.26 4.01 3.05
C HIS A 14 10.44 4.81 2.47
N PRO A 15 11.67 4.63 2.98
CA PRO A 15 12.80 5.46 2.60
C PRO A 15 13.10 5.42 1.10
N LEU A 16 13.57 6.55 0.55
CA LEU A 16 13.88 6.69 -0.88
C LEU A 16 14.97 5.72 -1.35
N GLU A 17 15.92 5.37 -0.48
CA GLU A 17 16.97 4.38 -0.77
C GLU A 17 16.43 2.97 -1.09
N PHE A 18 15.22 2.65 -0.61
CA PHE A 18 14.54 1.39 -0.92
C PHE A 18 13.50 1.58 -2.03
N ALA A 19 12.79 2.72 -2.02
CA ALA A 19 11.75 3.00 -3.01
C ALA A 19 12.30 3.29 -4.42
N GLY A 20 13.50 3.87 -4.52
CA GLY A 20 14.17 4.27 -5.77
C GLY A 20 13.52 5.44 -6.52
N GLU A 21 12.27 5.78 -6.19
CA GLU A 21 11.50 6.83 -6.85
C GLU A 21 10.63 7.59 -5.85
N GLY A 22 10.64 8.91 -5.95
CA GLY A 22 9.84 9.80 -5.10
C GLY A 22 8.36 9.84 -5.50
N VAL A 23 7.51 10.25 -4.56
CA VAL A 23 6.04 10.32 -4.72
C VAL A 23 5.63 11.17 -5.92
N GLU A 24 6.25 12.34 -6.10
CA GLU A 24 5.95 13.24 -7.21
C GLU A 24 6.21 12.60 -8.59
N ALA A 25 7.30 11.82 -8.70
CA ALA A 25 7.65 11.13 -9.94
C ALA A 25 6.64 10.01 -10.24
N LYS A 26 6.25 9.23 -9.22
CA LYS A 26 5.20 8.21 -9.35
C LYS A 26 3.85 8.81 -9.74
N LEU A 27 3.45 9.93 -9.13
CA LEU A 27 2.22 10.66 -9.48
C LEU A 27 2.26 11.18 -10.92
N ARG A 28 3.40 11.67 -11.41
CA ARG A 28 3.56 12.07 -12.82
C ARG A 28 3.40 10.90 -13.77
N ARG A 29 4.03 9.75 -13.48
CA ARG A 29 3.89 8.53 -14.28
C ARG A 29 2.44 8.04 -14.30
N LEU A 30 1.79 8.02 -13.14
CA LEU A 30 0.37 7.65 -13.02
C LEU A 30 -0.51 8.56 -13.87
N ARG A 31 -0.34 9.89 -13.78
CA ARG A 31 -1.11 10.87 -14.58
C ARG A 31 -0.88 10.69 -16.08
N GLY A 32 0.35 10.43 -16.51
CA GLY A 32 0.66 10.13 -17.90
C GLY A 32 -0.11 8.90 -18.40
N ALA A 33 -0.07 7.80 -17.64
CA ALA A 33 -0.77 6.57 -17.98
C ALA A 33 -2.30 6.73 -17.95
N LEU A 34 -2.85 7.54 -17.02
CA LEU A 34 -4.28 7.89 -17.04
C LEU A 34 -4.65 8.63 -18.33
N GLY A 35 -3.81 9.58 -18.78
CA GLY A 35 -4.02 10.32 -20.02
C GLY A 35 -4.05 9.41 -21.26
N GLU A 36 -3.18 8.40 -21.32
CA GLU A 36 -3.17 7.40 -22.40
C GLU A 36 -4.47 6.57 -22.45
N LEU A 37 -5.10 6.36 -21.30
CA LEU A 37 -6.41 5.70 -21.18
C LEU A 37 -7.60 6.67 -21.36
N GLY A 38 -7.33 7.95 -21.63
CA GLY A 38 -8.34 9.00 -21.76
C GLY A 38 -9.03 9.36 -20.44
N ALA A 39 -8.41 9.04 -19.30
CA ALA A 39 -8.87 9.42 -17.96
C ALA A 39 -8.09 10.64 -17.44
N GLN A 40 -8.76 11.45 -16.65
CA GLN A 40 -8.26 12.69 -16.02
C GLN A 40 -8.17 12.55 -14.50
N ALA A 41 -8.73 11.48 -13.95
CA ALA A 41 -8.71 11.20 -12.53
C ALA A 41 -8.79 9.70 -12.26
N THR A 42 -8.52 9.30 -11.02
CA THR A 42 -8.72 7.93 -10.53
C THR A 42 -9.05 7.96 -9.03
N LEU A 43 -9.87 7.00 -8.61
CA LEU A 43 -10.07 6.66 -7.20
C LEU A 43 -9.39 5.31 -6.93
N ILE A 44 -8.51 5.26 -5.93
CA ILE A 44 -7.74 4.05 -5.60
C ILE A 44 -8.19 3.55 -4.22
N SER A 45 -8.58 2.29 -4.16
CA SER A 45 -8.96 1.55 -2.95
C SER A 45 -8.00 0.40 -2.62
N ALA A 46 -7.14 0.00 -3.57
CA ALA A 46 -6.11 -1.01 -3.34
C ALA A 46 -5.00 -0.46 -2.42
N LEU A 47 -4.87 -1.06 -1.23
CA LEU A 47 -3.98 -0.52 -0.18
C LEU A 47 -2.50 -0.62 -0.54
N ASP A 48 -2.10 -1.65 -1.28
CA ASP A 48 -0.73 -1.84 -1.77
C ASP A 48 -0.36 -0.81 -2.83
N GLN A 49 -1.29 -0.45 -3.73
CA GLN A 49 -1.11 0.63 -4.69
C GLN A 49 -0.94 1.98 -3.98
N ILE A 50 -1.76 2.26 -2.95
CA ILE A 50 -1.66 3.47 -2.12
C ILE A 50 -0.30 3.52 -1.40
N ALA A 51 0.08 2.44 -0.72
CA ALA A 51 1.35 2.33 0.00
C ALA A 51 2.56 2.52 -0.94
N TRP A 52 2.51 1.94 -2.14
CA TRP A 52 3.56 2.11 -3.14
C TRP A 52 3.62 3.54 -3.71
N LEU A 53 2.47 4.12 -4.05
CA LEU A 53 2.38 5.42 -4.70
C LEU A 53 2.89 6.55 -3.79
N PHE A 54 2.55 6.48 -2.50
CA PHE A 54 2.91 7.51 -1.52
C PHE A 54 4.19 7.21 -0.73
N ASN A 55 4.89 6.11 -1.03
CA ASN A 55 6.06 5.65 -0.27
C ASN A 55 5.76 5.57 1.23
N LEU A 56 4.68 4.89 1.60
CA LEU A 56 4.28 4.66 2.98
C LEU A 56 4.14 3.17 3.26
N ARG A 57 4.32 2.75 4.51
CA ARG A 57 4.04 1.39 4.99
C ARG A 57 3.24 1.47 6.28
N GLY A 58 2.45 0.44 6.56
CA GLY A 58 1.67 0.31 7.78
C GLY A 58 1.68 -1.13 8.27
N SER A 59 0.84 -1.42 9.27
CA SER A 59 0.73 -2.76 9.85
C SER A 59 -0.72 -3.11 10.19
N ASP A 60 -1.68 -2.58 9.43
CA ASP A 60 -3.11 -2.82 9.69
C ASP A 60 -3.56 -4.21 9.24
N ILE A 61 -2.84 -4.81 8.28
CA ILE A 61 -3.12 -6.13 7.73
C ILE A 61 -1.95 -7.06 8.06
N GLU A 62 -2.25 -8.21 8.66
CA GLU A 62 -1.24 -9.21 8.98
C GLU A 62 -0.49 -9.67 7.73
N CYS A 63 0.83 -9.83 7.85
CA CYS A 63 1.76 -10.20 6.77
C CYS A 63 1.86 -9.22 5.58
N ASN A 64 1.07 -8.13 5.55
CA ASN A 64 1.06 -7.16 4.47
C ASN A 64 1.32 -5.75 5.03
N PRO A 65 2.44 -5.09 4.70
CA PRO A 65 2.81 -3.81 5.33
C PRO A 65 2.03 -2.62 4.75
N VAL A 66 0.70 -2.67 4.85
CA VAL A 66 -0.27 -1.71 4.32
C VAL A 66 -1.16 -1.16 5.44
N PHE A 67 -1.92 -0.10 5.12
CA PHE A 67 -2.80 0.61 6.05
C PHE A 67 -4.11 0.99 5.38
N PHE A 68 -5.19 1.10 6.14
CA PHE A 68 -6.50 1.48 5.61
C PHE A 68 -6.49 2.91 5.07
N ALA A 69 -6.70 3.04 3.76
CA ALA A 69 -6.71 4.32 3.08
C ALA A 69 -7.52 4.27 1.79
N TYR A 70 -7.88 5.46 1.31
CA TYR A 70 -8.29 5.70 -0.07
C TYR A 70 -7.45 6.82 -0.66
N ALA A 71 -7.33 6.86 -1.99
CA ALA A 71 -6.74 8.00 -2.68
C ALA A 71 -7.68 8.51 -3.77
N ALA A 72 -7.74 9.83 -3.92
CA ALA A 72 -8.37 10.50 -5.05
C ALA A 72 -7.31 11.35 -5.75
N ILE A 73 -7.11 11.12 -7.04
CA ILE A 73 -6.05 11.75 -7.82
C ILE A 73 -6.66 12.30 -9.08
N SER A 74 -6.37 13.57 -9.38
CA SER A 74 -6.67 14.25 -10.64
C SER A 74 -5.36 14.67 -11.31
N GLU A 75 -5.46 15.31 -12.47
CA GLU A 75 -4.34 15.92 -13.18
C GLU A 75 -3.54 16.92 -12.32
N ASP A 76 -4.22 17.61 -11.41
CA ASP A 76 -3.71 18.74 -10.63
C ASP A 76 -3.69 18.50 -9.11
N SER A 77 -4.38 17.49 -8.60
CA SER A 77 -4.51 17.22 -7.17
C SER A 77 -4.24 15.76 -6.82
N ALA A 78 -3.77 15.53 -5.60
CA ALA A 78 -3.65 14.21 -5.00
C ALA A 78 -4.07 14.32 -3.53
N VAL A 79 -5.07 13.54 -3.14
CA VAL A 79 -5.63 13.52 -1.79
C VAL A 79 -5.58 12.10 -1.24
N LEU A 80 -4.91 11.93 -0.11
CA LEU A 80 -4.87 10.69 0.67
C LEU A 80 -5.86 10.79 1.83
N PHE A 81 -6.80 9.85 1.87
CA PHE A 81 -7.77 9.69 2.96
C PHE A 81 -7.29 8.57 3.88
N VAL A 82 -6.83 8.94 5.07
CA VAL A 82 -6.18 8.02 6.00
C VAL A 82 -6.47 8.42 7.44
N ARG A 83 -6.33 7.48 8.37
CA ARG A 83 -6.50 7.75 9.80
C ARG A 83 -5.29 8.55 10.33
N PRO A 84 -5.49 9.74 10.94
CA PRO A 84 -4.41 10.42 11.64
C PRO A 84 -4.08 9.71 12.96
N VAL A 85 -2.91 9.98 13.53
CA VAL A 85 -2.64 9.62 14.93
C VAL A 85 -3.65 10.33 15.85
N GLY A 86 -4.15 9.61 16.86
CA GLY A 86 -5.12 10.12 17.83
C GLY A 86 -5.02 9.40 19.19
N GLU A 87 -5.91 9.75 20.13
CA GLU A 87 -5.90 9.17 21.47
C GLU A 87 -6.02 7.64 21.44
N GLY A 88 -4.95 6.96 21.86
CA GLY A 88 -4.87 5.49 21.94
C GLY A 88 -4.79 4.76 20.59
N LYS A 89 -4.68 5.48 19.47
CA LYS A 89 -4.69 4.91 18.12
C LYS A 89 -3.53 5.44 17.29
N ALA A 90 -2.70 4.52 16.79
CA ALA A 90 -1.63 4.87 15.85
C ALA A 90 -2.23 5.26 14.48
N GLY A 91 -1.39 5.64 13.53
CA GLY A 91 -1.84 6.06 12.21
C GLY A 91 -0.80 6.93 11.55
N LEU A 92 -1.25 7.92 10.76
CA LEU A 92 -0.36 8.84 10.08
C LEU A 92 0.25 9.84 11.08
N GLY A 93 1.53 9.65 11.40
CA GLY A 93 2.31 10.56 12.25
C GLY A 93 2.87 11.77 11.51
N ASP A 94 3.46 12.71 12.25
CA ASP A 94 3.92 14.01 11.73
C ASP A 94 4.97 13.89 10.62
N ALA A 95 5.91 12.94 10.76
CA ALA A 95 6.96 12.71 9.76
C ALA A 95 6.37 12.24 8.41
N ALA A 96 5.43 11.29 8.44
CA ALA A 96 4.73 10.82 7.25
C ALA A 96 3.83 11.92 6.65
N ALA A 97 3.14 12.70 7.49
CA ALA A 97 2.36 13.84 7.04
C ALA A 97 3.23 14.95 6.41
N ALA A 98 4.45 15.18 6.93
CA ALA A 98 5.40 16.12 6.36
C ALA A 98 5.94 15.65 5.00
N HIS A 99 6.28 14.37 4.89
CA HIS A 99 6.67 13.73 3.62
C HIS A 99 5.61 13.89 2.53
N LEU A 100 4.33 13.65 2.85
CA LEU A 100 3.22 13.84 1.93
C LEU A 100 3.04 15.31 1.52
N ARG A 101 3.10 16.24 2.49
CA ARG A 101 3.00 17.69 2.22
C ARG A 101 4.12 18.18 1.32
N ALA A 102 5.35 17.71 1.53
CA ALA A 102 6.49 18.04 0.69
C ALA A 102 6.28 17.61 -0.77
N ALA A 103 5.59 16.49 -0.99
CA ALA A 103 5.22 15.98 -2.31
C ALA A 103 3.91 16.58 -2.89
N GLY A 104 3.32 17.59 -2.23
CA GLY A 104 2.07 18.22 -2.67
C GLY A 104 0.82 17.36 -2.49
N VAL A 105 0.85 16.35 -1.61
CA VAL A 105 -0.30 15.47 -1.33
C VAL A 105 -1.08 16.01 -0.15
N ALA A 106 -2.38 16.27 -0.36
CA ALA A 106 -3.28 16.66 0.71
C ALA A 106 -3.69 15.44 1.52
N VAL A 107 -3.78 15.60 2.85
CA VAL A 107 -4.25 14.55 3.76
C VAL A 107 -5.64 14.90 4.27
N ARG A 108 -6.51 13.89 4.32
CA ARG A 108 -7.87 13.97 4.87
C ARG A 108 -8.17 12.78 5.78
N PRO A 109 -9.09 12.93 6.75
CA PRO A 109 -9.53 11.79 7.56
C PRO A 109 -10.12 10.68 6.68
N TYR A 110 -9.82 9.42 7.01
CA TYR A 110 -10.34 8.24 6.30
C TYR A 110 -11.87 8.29 6.07
N GLY A 111 -12.64 8.67 7.09
CA GLY A 111 -14.10 8.73 7.01
C GLY A 111 -14.66 9.83 6.10
N ALA A 112 -13.83 10.79 5.68
CA ALA A 112 -14.23 11.87 4.78
C ALA A 112 -14.25 11.46 3.30
N PHE A 113 -13.71 10.29 2.96
CA PHE A 113 -13.53 9.85 1.56
C PHE A 113 -14.82 9.97 0.74
N PHE A 114 -15.91 9.35 1.18
CA PHE A 114 -17.17 9.32 0.40
C PHE A 114 -17.82 10.72 0.25
N ALA A 115 -17.51 11.65 1.16
CA ALA A 115 -18.04 13.01 1.12
C ALA A 115 -17.17 13.96 0.26
N GLU A 116 -15.85 13.82 0.32
CA GLU A 116 -14.91 14.77 -0.29
C GLU A 116 -14.30 14.29 -1.62
N ALA A 117 -14.11 12.98 -1.82
CA ALA A 117 -13.52 12.45 -3.06
C ALA A 117 -14.29 12.83 -4.34
N PRO A 118 -15.65 12.91 -4.36
CA PRO A 118 -16.39 13.38 -5.52
C PRO A 118 -15.96 14.76 -6.01
N ALA A 119 -15.58 15.68 -5.12
CA ALA A 119 -15.13 17.01 -5.49
C ALA A 119 -13.78 16.99 -6.21
N VAL A 120 -12.89 16.06 -5.85
CA VAL A 120 -11.57 15.88 -6.50
C VAL A 120 -11.73 15.42 -7.95
N VAL A 121 -12.73 14.59 -8.23
CA VAL A 121 -12.97 13.98 -9.55
C VAL A 121 -14.13 14.61 -10.32
N ALA A 122 -14.75 15.67 -9.78
CA ALA A 122 -15.92 16.32 -10.37
C ALA A 122 -15.64 16.78 -11.80
N GLY A 123 -16.56 16.46 -12.72
CA GLY A 123 -16.47 16.84 -14.14
C GLY A 123 -15.36 16.14 -14.93
N ARG A 124 -14.64 15.18 -14.34
CA ARG A 124 -13.49 14.52 -14.95
C ARG A 124 -13.81 13.08 -15.33
N ARG A 125 -13.30 12.65 -16.49
CA ARG A 125 -13.33 11.22 -16.85
C ARG A 125 -12.46 10.46 -15.84
N THR A 126 -13.06 9.57 -15.06
CA THR A 126 -12.40 8.95 -13.90
C THR A 126 -12.21 7.48 -14.16
N LEU A 127 -10.95 7.02 -14.11
CA LEU A 127 -10.61 5.62 -14.18
C LEU A 127 -11.02 4.92 -12.89
N LEU A 128 -11.66 3.76 -13.02
CA LEU A 128 -12.08 2.91 -11.93
C LEU A 128 -11.72 1.45 -12.23
N ASP A 129 -10.92 0.87 -11.35
CA ASP A 129 -10.47 -0.51 -11.42
C ASP A 129 -11.47 -1.45 -10.73
N LEU A 130 -12.38 -2.05 -11.50
CA LEU A 130 -13.51 -2.82 -10.95
C LEU A 130 -13.10 -3.98 -10.02
N PRO A 131 -12.03 -4.76 -10.28
CA PRO A 131 -11.53 -5.76 -9.34
C PRO A 131 -11.24 -5.25 -7.93
N THR A 132 -10.77 -4.01 -7.79
CA THR A 132 -10.35 -3.45 -6.50
C THR A 132 -11.32 -2.39 -5.95
N CYS A 133 -12.22 -1.90 -6.79
CA CYS A 133 -13.19 -0.83 -6.50
C CYS A 133 -14.52 -1.40 -5.98
N SER A 134 -14.93 -1.00 -4.78
CA SER A 134 -16.25 -1.36 -4.26
C SER A 134 -17.37 -0.63 -5.01
N LEU A 135 -18.58 -1.19 -4.99
CA LEU A 135 -19.76 -0.55 -5.60
C LEU A 135 -20.01 0.87 -5.05
N ALA A 136 -19.71 1.10 -3.76
CA ALA A 136 -19.85 2.41 -3.13
C ALA A 136 -18.87 3.44 -3.74
N VAL A 137 -17.64 3.04 -4.03
CA VAL A 137 -16.64 3.90 -4.70
C VAL A 137 -17.05 4.16 -6.15
N LEU A 138 -17.49 3.11 -6.86
CA LEU A 138 -17.99 3.22 -8.24
C LEU A 138 -19.16 4.21 -8.37
N ALA A 139 -20.05 4.22 -7.38
CA ALA A 139 -21.22 5.09 -7.34
C ALA A 139 -20.88 6.58 -7.13
N LEU A 140 -19.67 6.92 -6.67
CA LEU A 140 -19.24 8.32 -6.50
C LEU A 140 -19.05 9.06 -7.82
N VAL A 141 -18.86 8.33 -8.92
CA VAL A 141 -18.64 8.90 -10.26
C VAL A 141 -19.90 8.70 -11.11
N PRO A 142 -20.43 9.75 -11.79
CA PRO A 142 -21.53 9.60 -12.74
C PRO A 142 -21.19 8.62 -13.87
N GLN A 143 -22.18 7.84 -14.34
CA GLN A 143 -21.95 6.73 -15.27
C GLN A 143 -21.24 7.17 -16.57
N GLU A 144 -21.61 8.34 -17.09
CA GLU A 144 -21.06 8.97 -18.28
C GLU A 144 -19.59 9.41 -18.16
N LEU A 145 -19.08 9.56 -16.93
CA LEU A 145 -17.70 9.94 -16.66
C LEU A 145 -16.82 8.74 -16.26
N ARG A 146 -17.38 7.54 -16.12
CA ARG A 146 -16.63 6.35 -15.73
C ARG A 146 -15.79 5.85 -16.90
N VAL A 147 -14.50 5.67 -16.66
CA VAL A 147 -13.60 4.91 -17.51
C VAL A 147 -13.28 3.62 -16.75
N VAL A 148 -13.68 2.47 -17.29
CA VAL A 148 -13.40 1.18 -16.65
C VAL A 148 -12.13 0.61 -17.26
N GLY A 149 -11.16 0.28 -16.42
CA GLY A 149 -9.89 -0.30 -16.84
C GLY A 149 -9.02 -0.65 -15.64
N ALA A 150 -7.97 -1.44 -15.88
CA ALA A 150 -7.00 -1.78 -14.84
C ALA A 150 -6.29 -0.52 -14.33
N SER A 151 -5.98 -0.48 -13.04
CA SER A 151 -5.24 0.64 -12.43
C SER A 151 -3.81 0.68 -12.98
N PRO A 152 -3.35 1.80 -13.58
CA PRO A 152 -1.97 1.92 -14.03
C PRO A 152 -0.97 1.81 -12.88
N ALA A 153 -1.39 2.11 -11.64
CA ALA A 153 -0.53 1.92 -10.48
C ALA A 153 -0.08 0.45 -10.32
N GLU A 154 -0.90 -0.52 -10.76
CA GLU A 154 -0.56 -1.95 -10.77
C GLU A 154 0.61 -2.23 -11.72
N ASP A 155 0.49 -1.80 -12.97
CA ASP A 155 1.52 -2.01 -13.98
C ASP A 155 2.81 -1.25 -13.64
N LEU A 156 2.68 -0.01 -13.16
CA LEU A 156 3.81 0.82 -12.79
C LEU A 156 4.60 0.25 -11.61
N LYS A 157 3.94 -0.39 -10.63
CA LYS A 157 4.61 -1.04 -9.51
C LYS A 157 5.12 -2.44 -9.87
N ALA A 158 4.58 -3.10 -10.90
CA ALA A 158 5.06 -4.40 -11.34
C ALA A 158 6.48 -4.32 -11.93
N ALA A 159 6.77 -3.26 -12.69
CA ALA A 159 8.10 -3.00 -13.24
C ALA A 159 9.04 -2.35 -12.20
N LYS A 160 9.82 -3.18 -11.50
CA LYS A 160 10.74 -2.74 -10.44
C LYS A 160 11.90 -1.90 -10.96
N ASN A 161 12.23 -0.83 -10.24
CA ASN A 161 13.44 -0.05 -10.47
C ASN A 161 14.68 -0.69 -9.82
N GLN A 162 15.87 -0.12 -10.10
CA GLN A 162 17.12 -0.70 -9.63
C GLN A 162 17.24 -0.77 -8.09
N ALA A 163 16.74 0.23 -7.36
CA ALA A 163 16.77 0.23 -5.89
C ALA A 163 15.84 -0.85 -5.31
N GLU A 164 14.65 -1.02 -5.89
CA GLU A 164 13.71 -2.07 -5.51
C GLU A 164 14.28 -3.46 -5.80
N ILE A 165 14.91 -3.66 -6.97
CA ILE A 165 15.56 -4.93 -7.34
C ILE A 165 16.70 -5.25 -6.36
N GLU A 166 17.53 -4.28 -6.02
CA GLU A 166 18.62 -4.48 -5.07
C GLU A 166 18.10 -4.73 -3.65
N GLY A 167 17.02 -4.07 -3.26
CA GLY A 167 16.29 -4.36 -2.02
C GLY A 167 15.82 -5.81 -1.96
N LEU A 168 15.25 -6.34 -3.06
CA LEU A 168 14.82 -7.73 -3.15
C LEU A 168 16.00 -8.70 -3.05
N ARG A 169 17.15 -8.41 -3.68
CA ARG A 169 18.36 -9.24 -3.54
C ARG A 169 18.85 -9.31 -2.10
N ARG A 170 18.95 -8.17 -1.42
CA ARG A 170 19.36 -8.12 -0.01
C ARG A 170 18.39 -8.86 0.90
N ALA A 171 17.08 -8.74 0.64
CA ALA A 171 16.07 -9.48 1.38
C ALA A 171 16.24 -10.98 1.18
N SER A 172 16.36 -11.43 -0.08
CA SER A 172 16.58 -12.84 -0.43
C SER A 172 17.87 -13.42 0.17
N GLN A 173 18.95 -12.64 0.24
CA GLN A 173 20.19 -13.08 0.89
C GLN A 173 20.01 -13.33 2.39
N ARG A 174 19.32 -12.44 3.10
CA ARG A 174 19.03 -12.61 4.54
C ARG A 174 18.10 -13.80 4.78
N ASP A 175 17.08 -13.93 3.95
CA ASP A 175 16.12 -15.03 4.01
C ASP A 175 16.81 -16.39 3.74
N SER A 176 17.70 -16.43 2.76
CA SER A 176 18.51 -17.63 2.48
C SER A 176 19.41 -18.01 3.65
N ALA A 177 20.05 -17.02 4.31
CA ALA A 177 20.88 -17.28 5.48
C ALA A 177 20.05 -17.86 6.64
N ALA A 178 18.87 -17.28 6.90
CA ALA A 178 17.94 -17.80 7.91
C ALA A 178 17.48 -19.23 7.60
N LEU A 179 17.19 -19.54 6.34
CA LEU A 179 16.85 -20.90 5.91
C LEU A 179 18.01 -21.88 6.11
N CYS A 180 19.24 -21.49 5.77
CA CYS A 180 20.42 -22.33 6.01
C CYS A 180 20.62 -22.62 7.50
N GLU A 181 20.47 -21.61 8.37
CA GLU A 181 20.54 -21.79 9.82
C GLU A 181 19.42 -22.71 10.34
N PHE A 182 18.19 -22.49 9.86
CA PHE A 182 17.05 -23.33 10.18
C PHE A 182 17.29 -24.81 9.80
N PHE A 183 17.74 -25.07 8.56
CA PHE A 183 17.98 -26.43 8.10
C PHE A 183 19.15 -27.10 8.83
N ALA A 184 20.23 -26.38 9.11
CA ALA A 184 21.34 -26.92 9.91
C ALA A 184 20.86 -27.33 11.32
N SER A 185 20.10 -26.45 11.99
CA SER A 185 19.53 -26.72 13.31
C SER A 185 18.55 -27.91 13.29
N LEU A 186 17.70 -28.00 12.25
CA LEU A 186 16.75 -29.08 12.08
C LEU A 186 17.45 -30.43 11.87
N GLU A 187 18.47 -30.48 11.00
CA GLU A 187 19.24 -31.68 10.73
C GLU A 187 19.97 -32.20 11.98
N GLU A 188 20.58 -31.32 12.77
CA GLU A 188 21.23 -31.69 14.03
C GLU A 188 20.23 -32.30 15.03
N ARG A 189 19.05 -31.71 15.17
CA ARG A 189 17.99 -32.21 16.07
C ARG A 189 17.46 -33.58 15.62
N LEU A 190 17.35 -33.82 14.31
CA LEU A 190 16.92 -35.10 13.75
C LEU A 190 18.00 -36.19 13.89
N ALA A 191 19.28 -35.84 13.72
CA ALA A 191 20.39 -36.79 13.81
C ALA A 191 20.72 -37.19 15.25
N GLY A 192 20.47 -36.32 16.24
CA GLY A 192 20.78 -36.54 17.65
C GLY A 192 19.95 -37.62 18.37
N GLY A 193 19.10 -38.36 17.65
CA GLY A 193 18.25 -39.41 18.25
C GLY A 193 17.13 -38.87 19.15
N GLY A 194 16.90 -37.55 19.16
CA GLY A 194 15.68 -36.97 19.70
C GLY A 194 14.51 -37.65 19.02
N ALA A 195 13.62 -38.26 19.79
CA ALA A 195 12.52 -39.03 19.24
C ALA A 195 11.81 -38.17 18.19
N ALA A 196 11.58 -38.71 16.98
CA ALA A 196 10.86 -38.02 15.91
C ALA A 196 9.46 -37.49 16.32
N GLY A 197 9.02 -37.73 17.56
CA GLY A 197 7.83 -37.15 18.18
C GLY A 197 8.03 -35.84 18.97
N GLU A 198 9.25 -35.31 19.16
CA GLU A 198 9.47 -34.03 19.87
C GLU A 198 9.52 -32.80 18.95
N ILE A 199 9.72 -32.99 17.63
CA ILE A 199 9.68 -31.91 16.65
C ILE A 199 8.30 -31.93 15.99
N THR A 200 7.53 -30.87 16.20
CA THR A 200 6.22 -30.67 15.58
C THR A 200 6.33 -29.61 14.48
N GLU A 201 5.35 -29.59 13.57
CA GLU A 201 5.27 -28.56 12.52
C GLU A 201 5.24 -27.14 13.11
N VAL A 202 4.50 -26.94 14.21
CA VAL A 202 4.41 -25.66 14.91
C VAL A 202 5.74 -25.30 15.57
N GLY A 203 6.37 -26.23 16.29
CA GLY A 203 7.65 -25.98 16.96
C GLY A 203 8.85 -25.87 16.01
N ALA A 204 8.66 -26.08 14.72
CA ALA A 204 9.64 -25.79 13.67
C ALA A 204 9.36 -24.44 12.98
N ALA A 205 8.13 -23.92 13.05
CA ALA A 205 7.74 -22.65 12.46
C ALA A 205 7.95 -21.44 13.41
N GLU A 206 7.93 -21.69 14.72
CA GLU A 206 8.26 -20.72 15.80
C GLU A 206 9.77 -20.59 16.01
#